data_AF-A0A967T2R1-F1
#
_entry.id   AF-A0A967T2R1-F1
#
_cell.length_a   1.000
_cell.length_b   1.000
_cell.length_c   1.000
_cell.angle_alpha   90.00
_cell.angle_beta   90.00
_cell.angle_gamma   90.00
#
_symmetry.space_group_name_H-M   'P 1'
#
loop_
_entity.id
_entity.type
_entity.pdbx_description
1 polymer ?
#
loop_
_entity_poly.entity_id
_entity_poly.type
_entity_poly.pdbx_seq_one_letter_code
_entity_poly.pdbx_strand_id
1 'polypeptide(L)'
;MNIFAVIILATLTIDFILNLVSDYLNLKSLDTGLPGEFQGVYDEETYEKSQRYTKERTKFGILTSIFNLGLLLFFWFAGGFQWLDEIVRSWELGVIWTGLVYIG
;
A
#
# COMPACT_ATOMS: atom_id res chain seq x y z
N MET A 1 -24.07 -5.42 -5.09
CA MET A 1 -22.73 -5.97 -5.35
C MET A 1 -22.86 -7.40 -5.82
N ASN A 2 -22.10 -7.79 -6.84
CA ASN A 2 -21.98 -9.19 -7.24
C ASN A 2 -21.05 -9.95 -6.28
N ILE A 3 -21.03 -11.28 -6.36
CA ILE A 3 -20.15 -12.11 -5.51
C ILE A 3 -18.67 -11.77 -5.71
N PHE A 4 -18.27 -11.44 -6.94
CA PHE A 4 -16.89 -11.06 -7.26
C PHE A 4 -16.44 -9.79 -6.53
N ALA A 5 -17.29 -8.75 -6.48
CA ALA A 5 -16.99 -7.52 -5.75
C ALA A 5 -16.84 -7.78 -4.24
N VAL A 6 -17.66 -8.67 -3.67
CA VAL A 6 -17.54 -9.06 -2.26
C VAL A 6 -16.19 -9.74 -2.01
N ILE A 7 -15.80 -10.69 -2.86
CA ILE A 7 -14.52 -11.39 -2.75
C ILE A 7 -13.34 -10.41 -2.86
N ILE A 8 -13.35 -9.53 -3.86
CA ILE A 8 -12.29 -8.52 -4.06
C ILE A 8 -12.19 -7.60 -2.85
N LEU A 9 -13.32 -7.07 -2.37
CA LEU A 9 -13.34 -6.17 -1.22
C LEU A 9 -12.84 -6.86 0.05
N ALA A 10 -13.24 -8.11 0.28
CA ALA A 10 -12.78 -8.90 1.41
C ALA A 10 -11.26 -9.14 1.35
N THR A 11 -10.74 -9.55 0.19
CA THR A 11 -9.29 -9.78 0.00
C THR A 11 -8.48 -8.50 0.22
N LEU A 12 -8.90 -7.37 -0.36
CA LEU A 12 -8.22 -6.07 -0.17
C LEU A 12 -8.22 -5.65 1.30
N THR A 13 -9.33 -5.86 2.00
CA THR A 13 -9.47 -5.51 3.41
C THR A 13 -8.61 -6.40 4.30
N ILE A 14 -8.60 -7.71 4.05
CA ILE A 14 -7.77 -8.66 4.78
C ILE A 14 -6.29 -8.35 4.57
N ASP A 15 -5.86 -8.13 3.32
CA ASP A 15 -4.48 -7.78 3.00
C ASP A 15 -4.05 -6.48 3.70
N PHE A 16 -4.89 -5.44 3.64
CA PHE A 16 -4.62 -4.18 4.33
C PHE A 16 -4.48 -4.36 5.86
N ILE A 17 -5.38 -5.14 6.48
CA ILE A 17 -5.32 -5.41 7.92
C ILE A 17 -4.05 -6.18 8.28
N LEU A 18 -3.69 -7.21 7.51
CA LEU A 18 -2.48 -8.00 7.75
C LEU A 18 -1.22 -7.15 7.67
N ASN A 19 -1.13 -6.27 6.66
CA ASN A 19 -0.01 -5.33 6.53
C ASN A 19 0.02 -4.33 7.68
N LEU A 20 -1.13 -3.75 8.04
CA LEU A 20 -1.22 -2.79 9.15
C LEU A 20 -0.80 -3.41 10.49
N VAL A 21 -1.24 -4.65 10.76
CA VAL A 21 -0.84 -5.39 11.96
C VAL A 21 0.65 -5.68 11.94
N SER A 22 1.20 -6.08 10.79
CA SER A 22 2.63 -6.36 10.63
C SER A 22 3.48 -5.12 10.87
N ASP A 23 3.10 -3.99 10.29
CA ASP A 23 3.77 -2.70 10.52
C ASP A 23 3.69 -2.24 11.98
N TYR A 24 2.53 -2.41 12.61
CA TYR A 24 2.35 -2.10 14.02
C TYR A 24 3.25 -2.97 14.91
N LEU A 25 3.29 -4.28 14.67
CA LEU A 25 4.14 -5.20 15.42
C LEU A 25 5.62 -4.89 15.19
N ASN A 26 6.01 -4.56 13.95
CA ASN A 26 7.38 -4.18 13.62
C ASN A 26 7.80 -2.89 14.36
N LEU A 27 6.93 -1.87 14.40
CA LEU A 27 7.17 -0.65 15.17
C LEU A 27 7.25 -0.92 16.68
N LYS A 28 6.41 -1.83 17.20
CA LYS A 28 6.41 -2.22 18.61
C LYS A 28 7.68 -2.95 19.00
N SER A 29 8.29 -3.71 18.09
CA SER A 29 9.54 -4.44 18.33
C SER A 29 10.81 -3.61 18.11
N LEU A 30 10.72 -2.35 17.65
CA LEU A 30 11.91 -1.51 17.51
C LEU A 30 12.49 -1.23 18.90
N ASP A 31 13.70 -1.73 19.15
CA ASP A 31 14.49 -1.44 20.32
C ASP A 31 15.57 -0.41 19.97
N THR A 32 15.73 0.60 20.81
CA THR A 32 16.74 1.64 20.64
C THR A 32 18.12 1.19 21.14
N GLY A 33 18.19 0.21 22.03
CA GLY A 33 19.46 -0.31 22.54
C GLY A 33 20.08 -1.33 21.59
N LEU A 34 21.36 -1.19 21.27
CA LEU A 34 22.10 -2.23 20.53
C LEU A 34 22.25 -3.47 21.42
N PRO A 35 21.74 -4.66 21.01
CA PRO A 35 21.88 -5.86 21.81
C PRO A 35 23.36 -6.22 22.00
N GLY A 36 23.71 -6.75 23.17
CA GLY A 36 25.09 -7.10 23.52
C GLY A 36 25.78 -8.01 22.50
N GLU A 37 25.02 -8.89 21.85
CA GLU A 37 25.51 -9.81 20.81
C GLU A 37 26.05 -9.10 19.56
N PHE A 38 25.65 -7.84 19.33
CA PHE A 38 26.07 -7.03 18.18
C PHE A 38 27.12 -5.98 18.55
N GLN A 39 27.50 -5.88 19.83
CA GLN A 39 28.54 -4.95 20.28
C GLN A 39 29.89 -5.31 19.62
N GLY A 40 30.56 -4.29 19.05
CA GLY A 40 31.82 -4.47 18.32
C GLY A 40 31.68 -4.93 16.87
N VAL A 41 30.48 -5.30 16.42
CA VAL A 41 30.17 -5.57 15.00
C VAL A 41 29.42 -4.38 14.38
N TYR A 42 28.50 -3.79 15.15
CA TYR A 42 27.71 -2.64 14.74
C TYR A 42 28.04 -1.39 15.56
N ASP A 43 28.05 -0.26 14.86
CA ASP A 43 28.14 1.06 15.47
C ASP A 43 26.80 1.48 16.07
N GLU A 44 26.81 1.95 17.32
CA GLU A 44 25.61 2.27 18.10
C GLU A 44 24.87 3.48 17.52
N GLU A 45 25.59 4.52 17.07
CA GLU A 45 25.00 5.70 16.44
C GLU A 45 24.28 5.33 15.14
N THR A 46 24.91 4.47 14.33
CA THR A 46 24.34 3.94 13.09
C THR A 46 23.11 3.08 13.36
N TYR A 47 23.13 2.24 14.40
CA TYR A 47 21.98 1.44 14.81
C TYR A 47 20.80 2.33 15.20
N GLU A 48 20.99 3.29 16.11
CA GLU A 48 19.94 4.23 16.50
C GLU A 48 19.38 4.99 15.30
N LYS A 49 20.24 5.45 14.38
CA LYS A 49 19.81 6.13 13.16
C LYS A 49 18.93 5.24 12.28
N SER A 50 19.28 3.96 12.14
CA SER A 50 18.48 2.99 11.39
C SER A 50 17.11 2.78 12.04
N GLN A 51 17.04 2.71 13.37
CA GLN A 51 15.80 2.55 14.11
C GLN A 51 14.87 3.76 13.94
N ARG A 52 15.41 4.97 14.05
CA ARG A 52 14.63 6.20 13.78
C ARG A 52 14.11 6.24 12.34
N TYR A 53 14.95 5.85 11.37
CA TYR A 53 14.55 5.80 9.97
C TYR A 53 13.41 4.79 9.75
N THR A 54 13.53 3.57 10.28
CA THR A 54 12.49 2.54 10.20
C THR A 54 11.18 3.05 10.80
N LYS A 55 11.25 3.70 11.97
CA LYS A 55 10.07 4.26 12.64
C LYS A 55 9.33 5.28 11.77
N GLU A 56 10.03 6.26 11.22
CA GLU A 56 9.42 7.30 10.39
C GLU A 56 8.95 6.74 9.04
N ARG A 57 9.73 5.85 8.42
CA ARG A 57 9.35 5.19 7.16
C ARG A 57 8.09 4.35 7.32
N THR A 58 7.97 3.55 8.39
CA THR A 58 6.80 2.70 8.60
C THR A 58 5.55 3.54 8.91
N LYS A 59 5.65 4.61 9.72
CA LYS A 59 4.52 5.54 9.92
C LYS A 59 4.03 6.16 8.62
N PHE A 60 4.97 6.62 7.77
CA PHE A 60 4.63 7.17 6.46
C PHE A 60 4.03 6.09 5.54
N GLY A 61 4.54 4.86 5.61
CA GLY A 61 4.00 3.70 4.90
C GLY A 61 2.54 3.43 5.26
N ILE A 62 2.20 3.42 6.55
CA ILE A 62 0.82 3.26 7.04
C ILE A 62 -0.10 4.38 6.51
N LEU A 63 0.36 5.63 6.55
CA LEU A 63 -0.45 6.75 6.03
C LEU A 63 -0.71 6.61 4.53
N THR A 64 0.33 6.22 3.79
CA THR A 64 0.26 6.01 2.34
C THR A 64 -0.64 4.84 1.99
N SER A 65 -0.60 3.73 2.76
CA SER A 65 -1.46 2.57 2.52
C SER A 65 -2.94 2.89 2.76
N ILE A 66 -3.26 3.64 3.82
CA ILE A 66 -4.62 4.13 4.08
C ILE A 66 -5.10 5.02 2.93
N PHE A 67 -4.28 5.98 2.50
CA PHE A 67 -4.62 6.89 1.42
C PHE A 67 -4.86 6.13 0.10
N ASN A 68 -3.98 5.20 -0.26
CA ASN A 68 -4.09 4.42 -1.49
C ASN A 68 -5.33 3.52 -1.49
N LEU A 69 -5.59 2.81 -0.38
CA LEU A 69 -6.79 1.99 -0.26
C LEU A 69 -8.06 2.86 -0.32
N GLY A 70 -8.08 3.97 0.40
CA GLY A 70 -9.19 4.92 0.38
C GLY A 70 -9.47 5.48 -1.02
N LEU A 71 -8.41 5.87 -1.74
CA LEU A 71 -8.52 6.36 -3.12
C LEU A 71 -9.04 5.27 -4.06
N LEU A 72 -8.52 4.05 -3.95
CA LEU A 72 -8.97 2.90 -4.75
C LEU A 72 -10.46 2.61 -4.51
N LEU A 73 -10.87 2.52 -3.25
CA LEU A 73 -12.27 2.25 -2.89
C LEU A 73 -13.18 3.39 -3.33
N PHE A 74 -12.77 4.65 -3.11
CA PHE A 74 -13.53 5.81 -3.57
C PHE A 74 -13.70 5.80 -5.10
N PHE A 75 -12.62 5.61 -5.85
CA PHE A 75 -12.66 5.53 -7.31
C PHE A 75 -13.55 4.38 -7.78
N TRP A 76 -13.46 3.21 -7.14
CA TRP A 76 -14.27 2.06 -7.49
C TRP A 76 -15.77 2.30 -7.23
N PHE A 77 -16.14 2.74 -6.02
CA PHE A 77 -17.54 2.96 -5.66
C PHE A 77 -18.16 4.18 -6.36
N ALA A 78 -17.36 5.16 -6.76
CA ALA A 78 -17.79 6.28 -7.60
C ALA A 78 -18.00 5.89 -9.08
N GLY A 79 -17.70 4.64 -9.47
CA GLY A 79 -17.81 4.20 -10.87
C GLY A 79 -16.66 4.67 -11.76
N GLY A 80 -15.53 5.06 -11.17
CA GLY A 80 -14.38 5.62 -11.88
C GLY A 80 -13.84 4.71 -12.99
N PHE A 81 -13.88 3.38 -12.82
CA PHE A 81 -13.47 2.43 -13.86
C PHE A 81 -14.37 2.48 -15.10
N GLN A 82 -15.68 2.64 -14.92
CA GLN A 82 -16.63 2.78 -16.02
C GLN A 82 -16.48 4.15 -16.67
N TRP A 83 -16.36 5.20 -15.86
CA TRP A 83 -16.12 6.56 -16.35
C TRP A 83 -14.86 6.65 -17.22
N LEU A 84 -13.77 6.01 -16.79
CA LEU A 84 -12.53 5.94 -17.58
C LEU A 84 -12.71 5.13 -18.87
N ASP A 85 -13.41 3.99 -18.81
CA ASP A 85 -13.68 3.15 -20.00
C ASP A 85 -14.49 3.91 -21.05
N GLU A 86 -15.51 4.67 -20.65
CA GLU A 86 -16.32 5.50 -21.54
C GLU A 86 -15.48 6.59 -22.22
N ILE A 87 -14.58 7.24 -21.48
CA ILE A 87 -13.65 8.24 -22.04
C ILE A 87 -12.75 7.60 -23.09
N VAL A 88 -12.10 6.48 -22.79
CA VAL A 88 -11.15 5.86 -23.72
C VAL A 88 -11.86 5.32 -24.95
N ARG A 89 -13.09 4.80 -24.81
CA ARG A 89 -13.91 4.36 -25.94
C ARG A 89 -14.37 5.52 -26.82
N SER A 90 -14.57 6.71 -26.26
CA SER A 90 -14.96 7.91 -27.02
C SER A 90 -13.92 8.32 -28.08
N TRP A 91 -12.69 7.81 -28.00
CA TRP A 91 -11.63 8.09 -28.98
C TRP A 91 -11.73 7.22 -30.23
N GLU A 92 -12.73 6.33 -30.32
CA GLU A 92 -13.02 5.47 -31.48
C GLU A 92 -11.80 4.65 -31.97
N LEU A 93 -10.91 4.33 -31.04
CA LEU A 93 -9.73 3.52 -31.31
C LEU A 93 -10.13 2.06 -31.57
N GLY A 94 -9.29 1.34 -32.32
CA GLY A 94 -9.42 -0.11 -32.43
C GLY A 94 -9.21 -0.79 -31.07
N VAL A 95 -9.82 -1.97 -30.89
CA VAL A 95 -9.87 -2.71 -29.60
C VAL A 95 -8.52 -2.81 -28.89
N ILE A 96 -7.44 -3.06 -29.64
CA ILE A 96 -6.08 -3.19 -29.08
C ILE A 96 -5.60 -1.85 -28.50
N TRP A 97 -5.77 -0.76 -29.25
CA TRP A 97 -5.34 0.58 -28.84
C TRP A 97 -6.16 1.11 -27.68
N THR A 98 -7.48 0.87 -27.66
CA THR A 98 -8.34 1.17 -26.51
C THR A 98 -7.85 0.47 -25.25
N GLY A 99 -7.51 -0.82 -25.34
CA GLY A 99 -6.99 -1.59 -24.21
C GLY A 99 -5.64 -1.06 -23.70
N LEU A 100 -4.72 -0.71 -24.61
CA LEU A 100 -3.42 -0.12 -24.25
C LEU A 100 -3.59 1.21 -23.52
N VAL A 101 -4.43 2.10 -24.04
CA VAL A 101 -4.68 3.41 -23.41
C VAL A 101 -5.37 3.27 -22.05
N TYR A 102 -6.30 2.32 -21.91
CA TYR A 102 -7.02 2.11 -20.65
C TYR A 102 -6.12 1.65 -19.51
N ILE A 103 -5.16 0.76 -19.80
CA ILE A 103 -4.23 0.24 -18.79
C ILE A 103 -3.04 1.17 -18.56
N GLY A 104 -2.61 1.88 -19.61
CA GLY A 104 -1.39 2.72 -19.61
C GLY A 104 -0.17 1.97 -20.13
#